data_AF-A0A1Q9P2U8-F1
#
_entry.id   AF-A0A1Q9P2U8-F1
#
_cell.length_a   1.000
_cell.length_b   1.000
_cell.length_c   1.000
_cell.angle_alpha   90.00
_cell.angle_beta   90.00
_cell.angle_gamma   90.00
#
_symmetry.space_group_name_H-M   'P 1'
#
loop_
_entity.id
_entity.type
_entity.pdbx_description
1 polymer ?
#
loop_
_entity_poly.entity_id
_entity_poly.type
_entity_poly.pdbx_seq_one_letter_code
_entity_poly.pdbx_strand_id
1 'polypeptide(L)'
;MIEEDRTLASESDSKKVEIPYSVAKTLLESKIKELRDRVNEILDIWDQKDVEVFQNLTREGKIPEAEMDAIRIGNIIESLSEFEEIYSNL
;
A
#
# COMPACT_ATOMS: atom_id res chain seq x y z
N MET A 1 39.86 -33.98 -17.33
CA MET A 1 38.85 -34.07 -16.26
C MET A 1 38.47 -32.65 -15.94
N ILE A 2 37.32 -32.24 -16.46
CA ILE A 2 36.59 -31.03 -16.08
C ILE A 2 35.81 -31.40 -14.81
N GLU A 3 35.32 -30.39 -14.08
CA GLU A 3 34.32 -30.45 -12.99
C GLU A 3 34.94 -30.46 -11.57
N GLU A 4 34.64 -29.54 -10.64
CA GLU A 4 33.60 -28.51 -10.56
C GLU A 4 34.11 -27.30 -9.78
N ASP A 5 33.91 -26.12 -10.37
CA ASP A 5 33.90 -24.84 -9.67
C ASP A 5 32.62 -24.80 -8.81
N ARG A 6 32.68 -25.33 -7.58
CA ARG A 6 31.58 -25.20 -6.62
C ARG A 6 31.72 -23.93 -5.82
N THR A 7 31.37 -22.82 -6.47
CA THR A 7 31.10 -21.54 -5.80
C THR A 7 29.74 -21.64 -5.10
N LEU A 8 29.72 -22.33 -3.96
CA LEU A 8 28.64 -22.22 -2.98
C LEU A 8 28.87 -20.95 -2.16
N ALA A 9 28.25 -19.85 -2.58
CA ALA A 9 27.97 -18.71 -1.72
C ALA A 9 26.68 -18.03 -2.19
N SER A 10 25.58 -18.78 -2.09
CA SER A 10 24.22 -18.24 -2.10
C SER A 10 23.90 -17.76 -0.69
N GLU A 11 24.45 -16.62 -0.28
CA GLU A 11 23.95 -15.85 0.84
C GLU A 11 23.95 -14.39 0.39
N SER A 12 22.79 -13.91 -0.06
CA SER A 12 22.58 -12.49 -0.22
C SER A 12 22.62 -11.89 1.18
N ASP A 13 23.80 -11.44 1.62
CA ASP A 13 23.99 -10.64 2.83
C ASP A 13 23.06 -9.43 2.74
N SER A 14 21.83 -9.59 3.24
CA SER A 14 20.89 -8.49 3.44
C SER A 14 21.51 -7.60 4.51
N LYS A 15 22.27 -6.59 4.08
CA LYS A 15 22.83 -5.58 4.95
C LYS A 15 21.67 -4.94 5.70
N LYS A 16 21.60 -5.17 7.02
CA LYS A 16 20.64 -4.47 7.89
C LYS A 16 20.97 -2.98 7.83
N VAL A 17 20.02 -2.18 7.37
CA VAL A 17 20.09 -0.72 7.37
C VAL A 17 19.22 -0.22 8.50
N GLU A 18 19.83 0.49 9.45
CA GLU A 18 19.12 1.16 10.53
C GLU A 18 18.82 2.60 10.12
N ILE A 19 17.61 3.07 10.40
CA ILE A 19 17.20 4.46 10.16
C ILE A 19 16.79 5.10 11.49
N PRO A 20 17.07 6.41 11.70
CA PRO A 20 16.61 7.10 12.90
C PRO A 20 15.09 7.07 13.04
N TYR A 21 14.59 6.91 14.27
CA TYR A 21 13.15 6.87 14.56
C TYR A 21 12.39 8.07 13.97
N SER A 22 12.92 9.29 14.10
CA SER A 22 12.28 10.49 13.55
C SER A 22 12.14 10.45 12.04
N VAL A 23 13.11 9.86 11.35
CA VAL A 23 13.07 9.66 9.89
C VAL A 23 12.04 8.59 9.54
N ALA A 24 12.05 7.44 10.23
CA ALA A 24 11.06 6.37 10.04
C ALA A 24 9.63 6.88 10.22
N LYS A 25 9.38 7.60 11.32
CA LYS A 25 8.10 8.22 11.66
C LYS A 25 7.62 9.15 10.56
N THR A 26 8.50 10.06 10.10
CA THR A 26 8.16 11.03 9.04
C THR A 26 7.83 10.33 7.72
N LEU A 27 8.60 9.29 7.36
CA LEU A 27 8.35 8.53 6.13
C LEU A 27 6.99 7.82 6.16
N LEU A 28 6.64 7.21 7.29
CA LEU A 28 5.35 6.55 7.47
C LEU A 28 4.19 7.55 7.46
N GLU A 29 4.29 8.66 8.19
CA GLU A 29 3.27 9.72 8.17
C GLU A 29 3.06 10.26 6.76
N SER A 30 4.15 10.52 6.03
CA SER A 30 4.08 10.95 4.64
C SER A 30 3.40 9.92 3.76
N LYS A 31 3.70 8.62 3.95
CA LYS A 31 3.11 7.57 3.12
C LYS A 31 1.63 7.34 3.43
N ILE A 32 1.26 7.33 4.69
CA ILE A 32 -0.14 7.26 5.15
C ILE A 32 -0.94 8.43 4.57
N LYS A 33 -0.38 9.65 4.63
CA LYS A 33 -1.03 10.83 4.04
C LYS A 33 -1.21 10.67 2.53
N GLU A 34 -0.17 10.26 1.80
CA GLU A 34 -0.23 10.02 0.35
C GLU A 34 -1.34 9.02 -0.01
N LEU A 35 -1.43 7.90 0.72
CA LEU A 35 -2.46 6.89 0.47
C LEU A 35 -3.87 7.42 0.73
N ARG A 36 -4.08 8.17 1.82
CA ARG A 36 -5.37 8.83 2.12
C ARG A 36 -5.75 9.85 1.06
N ASP A 37 -4.81 10.66 0.61
CA ASP A 37 -5.04 11.64 -0.46
C ASP A 37 -5.49 10.94 -1.75
N ARG A 38 -4.86 9.80 -2.11
CA ARG A 38 -5.26 8.99 -3.28
C ARG A 38 -6.64 8.38 -3.15
N VAL A 39 -7.05 7.96 -1.94
CA VAL A 39 -8.44 7.51 -1.71
C VAL A 39 -9.41 8.65 -1.98
N ASN A 40 -9.14 9.83 -1.42
CA ASN A 40 -10.00 11.01 -1.58
C ASN A 40 -10.08 11.44 -3.06
N GLU A 41 -8.97 11.42 -3.80
CA GLU A 41 -8.97 11.73 -5.24
C GLU A 41 -9.90 10.80 -6.03
N ILE A 42 -9.90 9.50 -5.71
CA ILE A 42 -10.80 8.56 -6.37
C ILE A 42 -12.25 8.85 -5.96
N LEU A 43 -12.52 9.06 -4.67
CA LEU A 43 -13.87 9.36 -4.20
C LEU A 43 -14.44 10.65 -4.82
N ASP A 44 -13.60 11.67 -5.00
CA ASP A 44 -13.96 12.95 -5.62
C ASP A 44 -14.36 12.77 -7.10
N ILE A 45 -13.71 11.86 -7.85
CA ILE A 45 -14.11 11.53 -9.24
C ILE A 45 -15.55 11.02 -9.30
N TRP A 46 -15.98 10.28 -8.28
CA TRP A 46 -17.28 9.62 -8.20
C TRP A 46 -18.31 10.39 -7.37
N ASP A 47 -17.99 11.62 -6.92
CA ASP A 47 -18.81 12.44 -6.01
C ASP A 47 -19.26 11.65 -4.75
N GLN A 48 -18.36 10.82 -4.23
CA GLN A 48 -18.59 10.04 -3.01
C GLN A 48 -17.79 10.62 -1.86
N LYS A 49 -18.31 10.49 -0.64
CA LYS A 49 -17.60 10.93 0.59
C LYS A 49 -17.11 9.78 1.45
N ASP A 50 -17.55 8.57 1.14
CA ASP A 50 -17.34 7.40 1.95
C ASP A 50 -16.99 6.20 1.07
N VAL A 51 -15.92 5.49 1.47
CA VAL A 51 -15.39 4.34 0.74
C VAL A 51 -16.38 3.19 0.72
N GLU A 52 -17.06 2.91 1.83
CA GLU A 52 -18.01 1.81 1.94
C GLU A 52 -19.21 2.06 1.04
N VAL A 53 -19.76 3.29 1.05
CA VAL A 53 -20.82 3.71 0.15
C VAL A 53 -20.39 3.56 -1.31
N PHE A 54 -19.21 4.07 -1.68
CA PHE A 54 -18.67 3.94 -3.04
C PHE A 54 -18.57 2.48 -3.48
N GLN A 55 -17.95 1.62 -2.67
CA GLN A 55 -17.80 0.20 -2.99
C GLN A 55 -19.15 -0.53 -3.08
N ASN A 56 -20.13 -0.17 -2.24
CA ASN A 56 -21.47 -0.75 -2.28
C ASN A 56 -22.20 -0.35 -3.57
N LEU A 57 -22.14 0.93 -3.97
CA LEU A 57 -22.76 1.41 -5.22
C LEU A 57 -22.17 0.69 -6.45
N THR A 58 -20.85 0.49 -6.47
CA THR A 58 -20.18 -0.26 -7.54
C THR A 58 -20.59 -1.73 -7.55
N ARG A 59 -20.61 -2.39 -6.38
CA ARG A 59 -21.01 -3.82 -6.25
C ARG A 59 -22.46 -4.07 -6.66
N GLU A 60 -23.35 -3.12 -6.36
CA GLU A 60 -24.76 -3.18 -6.77
C GLU A 60 -24.97 -2.86 -8.26
N GLY A 61 -23.91 -2.51 -8.99
CA GLY A 61 -23.99 -2.16 -10.41
C GLY A 61 -24.66 -0.81 -10.67
N LYS A 62 -24.70 0.09 -9.68
CA LYS A 62 -25.25 1.45 -9.83
C LYS A 62 -24.27 2.39 -10.54
N ILE A 63 -22.96 2.12 -10.40
CA ILE A 63 -21.86 2.79 -11.10
C ILE A 63 -20.89 1.74 -11.66
N PRO A 64 -21.30 0.91 -12.63
CA PRO A 64 -20.51 -0.22 -13.11
C PRO A 64 -19.16 0.20 -13.71
N GLU A 65 -19.07 1.40 -14.30
CA GLU A 65 -17.84 1.99 -14.81
C GLU A 65 -16.77 2.25 -13.72
N ALA A 66 -17.16 2.24 -12.45
CA ALA A 66 -16.28 2.47 -11.31
C ALA A 66 -15.57 1.22 -10.79
N GLU A 67 -15.81 0.03 -11.38
CA GLU A 67 -15.29 -1.26 -10.91
C GLU A 67 -13.77 -1.24 -10.68
N MET A 68 -13.01 -0.73 -11.66
CA MET A 68 -11.55 -0.67 -11.57
C MET A 68 -11.07 0.25 -10.44
N ASP A 69 -11.79 1.35 -10.19
CA ASP A 69 -11.45 2.29 -9.13
C ASP A 69 -11.87 1.78 -7.74
N ALA A 70 -12.97 1.03 -7.66
CA ALA A 70 -13.36 0.32 -6.44
C ALA A 70 -12.31 -0.73 -6.02
N ILE A 71 -11.77 -1.48 -7.00
CA ILE A 71 -10.66 -2.42 -6.76
C ILE A 71 -9.42 -1.66 -6.29
N ARG A 72 -9.07 -0.55 -6.93
CA ARG A 72 -7.92 0.28 -6.55
C ARG A 72 -8.03 0.81 -5.13
N ILE A 73 -9.20 1.35 -4.74
CA ILE A 73 -9.44 1.81 -3.37
C ILE A 73 -9.26 0.65 -2.39
N GLY A 74 -9.77 -0.55 -2.71
CA GLY A 74 -9.57 -1.74 -1.86
C GLY A 74 -8.10 -2.00 -1.55
N ASN A 75 -7.26 -2.06 -2.59
CA ASN A 75 -5.82 -2.28 -2.44
C ASN A 75 -5.12 -1.14 -1.66
N ILE A 76 -5.58 0.11 -1.84
CA ILE A 76 -5.03 1.26 -1.11
C ILE A 76 -5.39 1.17 0.37
N ILE A 77 -6.60 0.76 0.72
CA ILE A 77 -7.04 0.60 2.10
C ILE A 77 -6.28 -0.53 2.80
N GLU A 78 -6.04 -1.65 2.12
CA GLU A 78 -5.19 -2.72 2.64
C GLU A 78 -3.77 -2.21 2.95
N SER A 79 -3.15 -1.52 1.98
CA SER A 79 -1.82 -0.91 2.17
C SER A 79 -1.82 0.11 3.31
N LEU A 80 -2.87 0.94 3.40
CA LEU A 80 -3.01 1.94 4.46
C LEU A 80 -3.05 1.27 5.83
N SER A 81 -3.82 0.17 5.96
CA SER A 81 -3.90 -0.61 7.20
C SER A 81 -2.53 -1.16 7.62
N GLU A 82 -1.75 -1.69 6.67
CA GLU A 82 -0.39 -2.17 6.96
C GLU A 82 0.53 -1.06 7.48
N PHE A 83 0.51 0.11 6.84
CA PHE A 83 1.34 1.25 7.27
C PHE A 83 0.88 1.82 8.62
N GLU A 84 -0.43 1.88 8.86
CA GLU A 84 -0.99 2.32 10.15
C GLU A 84 -0.63 1.34 11.28
N GLU A 85 -0.66 0.03 11.01
CA GLU A 85 -0.20 -0.99 11.95
C GLU A 85 1.28 -0.80 12.30
N ILE A 86 2.15 -0.64 11.30
CA ILE A 86 3.58 -0.37 11.51
C ILE A 86 3.78 0.90 12.34
N TYR A 87 3.09 1.98 11.98
CA TYR A 87 3.18 3.25 12.69
C TYR A 87 2.71 3.16 14.15
N SER A 88 1.67 2.39 14.42
CA SER A 88 1.15 2.19 15.79
C SER A 88 2.07 1.37 16.69
N ASN A 89 2.91 0.51 16.08
CA ASN A 89 3.85 -0.38 16.76
C ASN A 89 5.30 0.17 16.81
N LEU A 90 5.48 1.45 16.49
CA LEU A 90 6.77 2.13 16.36
C LEU A 90 7.22 2.81 17.66
#